data_AF-A0A1C6H836-F1
#
_entry.id   AF-A0A1C6H836-F1
#
_cell.length_a   1.000
_cell.length_b   1.000
_cell.length_c   1.000
_cell.angle_alpha   90.00
_cell.angle_beta   90.00
_cell.angle_gamma   90.00
#
_symmetry.space_group_name_H-M   'P 1'
#
loop_
_entity.id
_entity.type
_entity.pdbx_description
1 polymer ?
#
loop_
_entity_poly.entity_id
_entity_poly.type
_entity_poly.pdbx_seq_one_letter_code
_entity_poly.pdbx_strand_id
1 'polypeptide(L)'
;MRELKFYVNGQRIKKDNTCDFSGIVAGTKGYLEAVFCFGSDWSGMSKVAVFTRLKEQHPAKIIKNKCIIPHEALTWRDFSVQVIGEKDGIRICTNQEIVEQEVI
;
A
#
# COMPACT_ATOMS: atom_id res chain seq x y z
N MET A 1 -7.70 -12.33 -7.99
CA MET A 1 -7.26 -11.12 -7.26
C MET A 1 -5.76 -11.03 -7.46
N ARG A 2 -5.25 -9.92 -7.97
CA ARG A 2 -3.82 -9.68 -8.19
C ARG A 2 -3.21 -9.06 -6.94
N GLU A 3 -2.04 -9.55 -6.55
CA GLU A 3 -1.31 -9.05 -5.38
C GLU A 3 -0.22 -8.07 -5.81
N LEU A 4 -0.15 -6.93 -5.14
CA LEU A 4 0.97 -5.99 -5.21
C LEU A 4 1.80 -6.13 -3.93
N LYS A 5 3.06 -6.56 -4.08
CA LYS A 5 3.92 -6.87 -2.94
C LYS A 5 4.87 -5.72 -2.64
N PHE A 6 4.94 -5.34 -1.37
CA PHE A 6 5.79 -4.25 -0.89
C PHE A 6 6.69 -4.75 0.24
N TYR A 7 7.94 -4.28 0.26
CA TYR A 7 8.82 -4.44 1.42
C TYR A 7 8.75 -3.18 2.27
N VAL A 8 8.59 -3.37 3.58
CA VAL A 8 8.59 -2.30 4.56
C VAL A 8 9.66 -2.59 5.60
N ASN A 9 10.70 -1.76 5.67
CA ASN A 9 11.81 -1.90 6.62
C ASN A 9 12.28 -0.52 7.06
N GLY A 10 12.36 -0.29 8.37
CA GLY A 10 12.48 1.06 8.91
C GLY A 10 11.30 1.93 8.49
N GLN A 11 11.56 3.22 8.32
CA GLN A 11 10.61 4.17 7.72
C GLN A 11 10.67 4.17 6.19
N ARG A 12 10.89 3.02 5.55
CA ARG A 12 10.93 2.87 4.09
C ARG A 12 9.97 1.80 3.59
N ILE A 13 9.20 2.14 2.56
CA ILE A 13 8.43 1.23 1.72
C ILE A 13 9.03 1.23 0.31
N LYS A 14 9.05 0.07 -0.32
CA LYS A 14 9.45 -0.12 -1.71
C LYS A 14 8.65 -1.23 -2.36
N LYS A 15 8.52 -1.20 -3.68
CA LYS A 15 8.01 -2.33 -4.48
C LYS A 15 8.90 -3.55 -4.29
N ASP A 16 8.28 -4.73 -4.19
CA ASP A 16 9.00 -6.00 -4.32
C ASP A 16 9.46 -6.15 -5.77
N ASN A 17 10.76 -6.37 -5.97
CA ASN A 17 11.37 -6.53 -7.29
C ASN A 17 10.97 -7.84 -8.00
N THR A 18 10.38 -8.78 -7.28
CA THR A 18 9.84 -10.04 -7.82
C THR A 18 8.35 -9.95 -8.19
N CYS A 19 7.71 -8.83 -7.87
CA CYS A 19 6.30 -8.59 -8.16
C CYS A 19 6.16 -7.73 -9.41
N ASP A 20 5.28 -8.13 -10.32
CA ASP A 20 4.95 -7.33 -11.49
C ASP A 20 3.96 -6.23 -11.11
N PHE A 21 4.32 -4.98 -11.42
CA PHE A 21 3.51 -3.78 -11.20
C PHE A 21 2.99 -3.15 -12.51
N SER A 22 3.19 -3.79 -13.67
CA SER A 22 2.70 -3.32 -14.98
C SER A 22 1.25 -3.76 -15.26
N GLY A 23 0.52 -3.13 -16.20
CA GLY A 23 -0.82 -3.60 -16.57
C GLY A 23 -1.87 -3.50 -15.46
N ILE A 24 -1.70 -2.56 -14.54
CA ILE A 24 -2.69 -2.29 -13.49
C ILE A 24 -3.74 -1.36 -14.10
N VAL A 25 -4.96 -1.86 -14.30
CA VAL A 25 -6.02 -1.07 -14.94
C VAL A 25 -6.68 -0.16 -13.91
N ALA A 26 -6.87 1.12 -14.26
CA ALA A 26 -7.59 2.07 -13.41
C ALA A 26 -9.11 1.78 -13.39
N GLY A 27 -9.79 2.16 -12.30
CA GLY A 27 -11.26 2.14 -12.17
C GLY A 27 -11.87 0.76 -11.90
N THR A 28 -11.08 -0.31 -11.95
CA THR A 28 -11.50 -1.68 -11.62
C THR A 28 -11.75 -1.87 -10.11
N LYS A 29 -12.78 -2.65 -9.76
CA LYS A 29 -13.22 -2.88 -8.37
C LYS A 29 -12.90 -4.29 -7.90
N GLY A 30 -12.44 -4.44 -6.66
CA GLY A 30 -12.35 -5.72 -5.95
C GLY A 30 -11.29 -6.70 -6.42
N TYR A 31 -10.28 -6.26 -7.19
CA TYR A 31 -9.28 -7.17 -7.78
C TYR A 31 -7.85 -6.98 -7.28
N LEU A 32 -7.50 -5.87 -6.62
CA LEU A 32 -6.14 -5.63 -6.09
C LEU A 32 -6.07 -5.78 -4.57
N GLU A 33 -5.08 -6.56 -4.14
CA GLU A 33 -4.65 -6.66 -2.74
C GLU A 33 -3.21 -6.15 -2.62
N ALA A 34 -2.94 -5.37 -1.58
CA ALA A 34 -1.57 -5.03 -1.21
C ALA A 34 -1.09 -6.02 -0.13
N VAL A 35 0.08 -6.60 -0.36
CA VAL A 35 0.74 -7.54 0.55
C VAL A 35 2.07 -6.93 1.01
N PHE A 36 2.36 -7.01 2.29
CA PHE A 36 3.47 -6.30 2.91
C PHE A 36 4.42 -7.25 3.64
N CYS A 37 5.69 -7.21 3.26
CA CYS A 37 6.77 -7.89 3.96
C CYS A 37 7.42 -6.92 4.95
N PHE A 38 7.07 -7.03 6.23
CA PHE A 38 7.56 -6.15 7.29
C PHE A 38 8.88 -6.61 7.91
N GLY A 39 9.78 -5.67 8.15
CA GLY A 39 10.95 -5.82 9.01
C GLY A 39 10.56 -5.99 10.49
N SER A 40 11.52 -6.46 11.29
CA SER A 40 11.32 -6.72 12.72
C SER A 40 10.98 -5.48 13.54
N ASP A 41 11.38 -4.30 13.07
CA ASP A 41 11.09 -2.99 13.66
C ASP A 41 9.58 -2.67 13.68
N TRP A 42 8.79 -3.31 12.83
CA TRP A 42 7.33 -3.17 12.79
C TRP A 42 6.58 -4.19 13.65
N SER A 43 7.30 -5.05 14.40
CA SER A 43 6.71 -6.11 15.22
C SER A 43 5.85 -5.54 16.36
N GLY A 44 4.67 -6.12 16.56
CA GLY A 44 3.70 -5.69 17.57
C GLY A 44 2.99 -4.35 17.29
N MET A 45 3.29 -3.68 16.17
CA MET A 45 2.58 -2.45 15.79
C MET A 45 1.23 -2.75 15.14
N SER A 46 0.24 -1.91 15.43
CA SER A 46 -0.95 -1.76 14.59
C SER A 46 -0.55 -1.03 13.31
N LYS A 47 -1.09 -1.46 12.16
CA LYS A 47 -0.63 -0.98 10.85
C LYS A 47 -1.81 -0.61 9.94
N VAL A 48 -1.64 0.51 9.24
CA VAL A 48 -2.59 1.01 8.24
C VAL A 48 -1.81 1.36 6.97
N ALA A 49 -2.26 0.87 5.82
CA ALA A 49 -1.81 1.35 4.52
C ALA A 49 -2.65 2.55 4.13
N VAL A 50 -2.02 3.65 3.72
CA VAL A 50 -2.72 4.84 3.22
C VAL A 50 -2.44 4.93 1.74
N PHE A 51 -3.49 4.73 0.95
CA PHE A 51 -3.44 4.88 -0.51
C PHE A 51 -3.87 6.28 -0.87
N THR A 52 -3.03 7.04 -1.58
CA THR A 52 -3.31 8.44 -1.92
C THR A 52 -3.48 8.60 -3.42
N ARG A 53 -4.60 9.19 -3.83
CA ARG A 53 -4.90 9.54 -5.23
C ARG A 53 -5.21 11.03 -5.30
N LEU A 54 -4.50 11.79 -6.14
CA LEU A 54 -4.76 13.25 -6.30
C LEU A 54 -4.90 14.03 -4.97
N LYS A 55 -4.12 13.64 -3.94
CA LYS A 55 -4.16 14.15 -2.54
C LYS A 55 -5.28 13.61 -1.64
N GLU A 56 -6.23 12.86 -2.18
CA GLU A 56 -7.25 12.17 -1.39
C GLU A 56 -6.67 10.89 -0.79
N GLN A 57 -6.83 10.72 0.53
CA GLN A 57 -6.31 9.58 1.27
C GLN A 57 -7.39 8.54 1.52
N HIS A 58 -7.06 7.29 1.22
CA HIS A 58 -7.92 6.13 1.40
C HIS A 58 -7.19 5.11 2.29
N PRO A 59 -7.38 5.19 3.62
CA PRO A 59 -6.73 4.29 4.56
C PRO A 59 -7.38 2.89 4.54
N ALA A 60 -6.56 1.86 4.63
CA ALA A 60 -6.98 0.47 4.78
C ALA A 60 -6.20 -0.20 5.92
N LYS A 61 -6.91 -0.88 6.82
CA LYS A 61 -6.30 -1.63 7.92
C LYS A 61 -5.54 -2.84 7.38
N ILE A 62 -4.30 -3.02 7.80
CA ILE A 62 -3.49 -4.17 7.40
C ILE A 62 -3.76 -5.31 8.40
N ILE A 63 -4.23 -6.44 7.91
CA ILE A 63 -4.54 -7.64 8.71
C ILE A 63 -3.78 -8.81 8.10
N LYS A 64 -3.04 -9.58 8.92
CA LYS A 64 -2.18 -10.67 8.43
C LYS A 64 -1.30 -10.23 7.24
N ASN A 65 -0.69 -9.05 7.36
CA ASN A 65 0.22 -8.46 6.37
C ASN A 65 -0.39 -8.13 5.01
N LYS A 66 -1.71 -7.99 4.91
CA LYS A 66 -2.37 -7.62 3.65
C LYS A 66 -3.60 -6.75 3.86
N CYS A 67 -4.01 -6.05 2.81
CA CYS A 67 -5.28 -5.33 2.76
C CYS A 67 -5.77 -5.19 1.31
N ILE A 68 -7.09 -5.12 1.14
CA ILE A 68 -7.69 -4.75 -0.15
C ILE A 68 -7.39 -3.27 -0.41
N ILE A 69 -6.96 -2.94 -1.62
CA ILE A 69 -6.76 -1.54 -2.01
C ILE A 69 -8.14 -0.90 -2.24
N PRO A 70 -8.48 0.21 -1.54
CA PRO A 70 -9.75 0.89 -1.73
C PRO A 70 -9.93 1.29 -3.20
N HIS A 71 -11.11 0.97 -3.76
CA HIS A 71 -11.36 1.19 -5.18
C HIS A 71 -11.29 2.67 -5.57
N GLU A 72 -11.60 3.57 -4.64
CA GLU A 72 -11.52 5.01 -4.78
C GLU A 72 -10.10 5.46 -5.13
N ALA A 73 -9.07 4.83 -4.55
CA ALA A 73 -7.68 5.11 -4.84
C ALA A 73 -7.26 4.67 -6.26
N LEU A 74 -7.99 3.74 -6.88
CA LEU A 74 -7.67 3.17 -8.19
C LEU A 74 -8.27 3.96 -9.35
N THR A 75 -8.89 5.11 -9.11
CA THR A 75 -9.66 5.87 -10.13
C THR A 75 -8.84 6.90 -10.91
N TRP A 76 -7.52 6.77 -10.95
CA TRP A 76 -6.62 7.70 -11.65
C TRP A 76 -5.45 6.99 -12.32
N ARG A 77 -4.57 7.73 -13.02
CA ARG A 77 -3.39 7.16 -13.69
C ARG A 77 -2.32 6.62 -12.72
N ASP A 78 -2.39 6.99 -11.45
CA ASP A 78 -1.46 6.56 -10.42
C ASP A 78 -2.11 6.70 -9.03
N PHE A 79 -1.55 5.97 -8.06
CA PHE A 79 -1.76 6.20 -6.65
C PHE A 79 -0.44 5.99 -5.91
N SER A 80 -0.26 6.64 -4.75
CA SER A 80 0.83 6.33 -3.85
C SER A 80 0.38 5.48 -2.68
N VAL A 81 1.29 4.69 -2.11
CA VAL A 81 1.07 3.93 -0.87
C VAL A 81 2.14 4.29 0.14
N GLN A 82 1.71 4.49 1.39
CA GLN A 82 2.56 4.54 2.57
C GLN A 82 1.98 3.66 3.67
N VAL A 83 2.82 3.23 4.61
CA VAL A 83 2.36 2.51 5.80
C VAL A 83 2.61 3.34 7.04
N ILE A 84 1.62 3.36 7.91
CA ILE A 84 1.67 3.99 9.23
C ILE A 84 1.59 2.89 10.28
N GLY A 85 2.56 2.91 11.19
CA GLY A 85 2.67 1.99 12.32
C GLY A 85 2.44 2.74 13.62
N GLU A 86 1.69 2.15 14.53
CA GLU A 86 1.45 2.70 15.85
C GLU A 86 1.59 1.63 16.93
N LYS A 87 2.33 1.97 17.99
CA LYS A 87 2.48 1.15 19.20
C LYS A 87 2.82 2.05 20.38
N ASP A 88 2.12 1.89 21.50
CA ASP A 88 2.39 2.59 22.76
C ASP A 88 2.49 4.14 22.61
N GLY A 89 1.64 4.72 21.76
CA GLY A 89 1.63 6.16 21.46
C GLY A 89 2.75 6.64 20.52
N ILE A 90 3.68 5.75 20.13
CA ILE A 90 4.70 6.04 19.12
C ILE A 90 4.12 5.74 17.75
N ARG A 91 4.25 6.72 16.84
CA ARG A 91 3.82 6.61 15.44
C ARG A 91 5.03 6.71 14.52
N ILE A 92 5.17 5.74 13.62
CA ILE A 92 6.15 5.77 12.53
C ILE A 92 5.43 5.74 11.18
N CYS A 93 6.00 6.44 10.20
CA CYS A 93 5.47 6.52 8.85
C CYS A 93 6.59 6.22 7.85
N THR A 94 6.28 5.46 6.81
CA THR A 94 7.20 5.25 5.69
C THR A 94 7.25 6.48 4.78
N ASN A 95 8.17 6.49 3.81
CA ASN A 95 7.98 7.26 2.57
C ASN A 95 6.72 6.80 1.82
N GLN A 96 6.47 7.43 0.67
CA GLN A 96 5.46 7.00 -0.29
C GLN A 96 6.12 6.25 -1.46
N GLU A 97 5.45 5.22 -1.94
CA GLU A 97 5.79 4.48 -3.16
C GLU A 97 4.67 4.65 -4.18
N ILE A 98 4.99 5.02 -5.42
CA ILE A 98 4.01 5.30 -6.47
C ILE A 98 3.74 4.04 -7.29
N VAL A 99 2.48 3.71 -7.52
CA VAL A 99 2.03 2.67 -8.43
C VAL A 99 1.32 3.33 -9.60
N GLU A 100 1.82 3.06 -10.81
CA GLU A 100 1.23 3.56 -12.05
C GLU A 100 0.10 2.62 -12.51
N GLN A 101 -0.88 3.20 -13.20
CA GLN A 101 -2.05 2.52 -13.73
C GLN A 101 -2.26 2.89 -15.19
N GLU A 102 -2.78 1.95 -15.97
CA GLU A 102 -3.19 2.14 -17.34
C GLU A 102 -4.62 2.69 -17.37
N VAL A 103 -4.79 3.84 -18.02
CA VAL A 103 -6.08 4.44 -18.31
C VAL A 103 -6.48 4.00 -19.71
N ILE A 104 -7.57 3.24 -19.81
CA ILE A 104 -8.15 2.76 -21.07
C ILE A 104 -9.26 3.72 -21.51
#